data_AF-A0A517DWT8-F1
#
_entry.id   AF-A0A517DWT8-F1
#
_cell.length_a   1.000
_cell.length_b   1.000
_cell.length_c   1.000
_cell.angle_alpha   90.00
_cell.angle_beta   90.00
_cell.angle_gamma   90.00
#
_symmetry.space_group_name_H-M   'P 1'
#
loop_
_entity.id
_entity.type
_entity.pdbx_description
1 polymer ?
#
loop_
_entity_poly.entity_id
_entity_poly.type
_entity_poly.pdbx_seq_one_letter_code
_entity_poly.pdbx_strand_id
1 'polypeptide(L)'
;MAFKVGLGLVGAGYGTGWFGSVGETAASRVHIAVDRILATVDRSSDPRVIPITAEASPVTVANYYTYGTPDDSGLGKQGRALYGVYNPTPANWQQLTTAQANQTVEGAAKTWSVTNPYGAVVFGNDFYLIDNDNVDTLPPGSTDPTLQYSASIYKYDLSGATPFEELGEFYRFVPGSSGGNTWKGAGTGLDLYTEGSNNYLIATFNRYTNVNWTYTYGPSDLVKINLSTSAATTVAVNGNTNGVVVEGEYAYVTSVGGAQVANGSDLSQLQVVDITSATPTIVATLTTAESDALLTTGIGYTQGDYTDVAFVNGKAYVLLAQYDTSYSQYKYAIIQTTEDSLRGGAFDPDDDKFVIATVNPASPCFALLPGGDNSLYFVDGVHVNEINTSGDIDATGAINPIVAASDFSNSGTAGYVLNTAGIVIEKTALVRPRGVARATVTKLAKRLARPEELEKRK
;
A
#
# COMPACT_ATOMS: atom_id res chain seq x y z
N MET A 1 -20.31 -6.28 -4.67
CA MET A 1 -19.19 -6.90 -3.92
C MET A 1 -19.77 -7.36 -2.58
N ALA A 2 -19.12 -8.20 -1.75
CA ALA A 2 -19.70 -8.48 -0.42
C ALA A 2 -19.28 -7.43 0.62
N PHE A 3 -18.12 -6.80 0.43
CA PHE A 3 -17.62 -5.70 1.25
C PHE A 3 -16.85 -4.69 0.40
N LYS A 4 -16.71 -3.45 0.89
CA LYS A 4 -15.99 -2.36 0.23
C LYS A 4 -14.53 -2.25 0.68
N VAL A 5 -14.25 -2.35 1.99
CA VAL A 5 -12.88 -2.21 2.51
C VAL A 5 -12.49 -3.45 3.30
N GLY A 6 -11.35 -4.07 2.94
CA GLY A 6 -10.71 -5.12 3.74
C GLY A 6 -9.78 -4.51 4.77
N LEU A 7 -9.71 -5.10 5.97
CA LEU A 7 -8.95 -4.57 7.11
C LEU A 7 -8.09 -5.63 7.78
N GLY A 8 -6.85 -5.29 8.09
CA GLY A 8 -6.00 -5.99 9.06
C GLY A 8 -6.00 -5.19 10.36
N LEU A 9 -6.29 -5.85 11.48
CA LEU A 9 -6.44 -5.23 12.79
C LEU A 9 -5.47 -5.83 13.78
N VAL A 10 -5.04 -5.02 14.75
CA VAL A 10 -4.20 -5.48 15.86
C VAL A 10 -4.80 -5.05 17.19
N GLY A 11 -4.71 -5.94 18.18
CA GLY A 11 -5.08 -5.67 19.56
C GLY A 11 -4.06 -4.79 20.28
N ALA A 12 -4.44 -4.31 21.46
CA ALA A 12 -3.58 -3.47 22.29
C ALA A 12 -2.22 -4.15 22.56
N GLY A 13 -1.13 -3.36 22.50
CA GLY A 13 0.24 -3.86 22.64
C GLY A 13 0.74 -4.69 21.46
N TYR A 14 0.02 -4.71 20.33
CA TYR A 14 0.38 -5.44 19.11
C TYR A 14 0.56 -6.96 19.30
N GLY A 15 -0.02 -7.53 20.36
CA GLY A 15 0.17 -8.95 20.71
C GLY A 15 -0.70 -9.93 19.91
N THR A 16 -1.65 -9.45 19.12
CA THR A 16 -2.58 -10.30 18.36
C THR A 16 -3.15 -9.53 17.18
N GLY A 17 -3.07 -10.10 15.97
CA GLY A 17 -3.72 -9.57 14.77
C GLY A 17 -4.81 -10.49 14.20
N TRP A 18 -5.75 -9.90 13.46
CA TRP A 18 -6.84 -10.59 12.75
C TRP A 18 -7.31 -9.78 11.55
N PHE A 19 -8.24 -10.35 10.78
CA PHE A 19 -8.79 -9.72 9.58
C PHE A 19 -10.28 -9.40 9.73
N GLY A 20 -10.69 -8.29 9.14
CA GLY A 20 -12.08 -7.85 9.07
C GLY A 20 -12.40 -7.14 7.76
N SER A 21 -13.65 -6.70 7.62
CA SER A 21 -14.09 -5.90 6.48
C SER A 21 -15.29 -5.00 6.81
N VAL A 22 -15.47 -4.00 5.97
CA VAL A 22 -16.60 -3.05 5.98
C VAL A 22 -17.51 -3.29 4.79
N GLY A 23 -18.76 -3.67 5.05
CA GLY A 23 -19.78 -3.99 4.04
C GLY A 23 -20.40 -2.78 3.31
N GLU A 24 -21.24 -3.05 2.31
CA GLU A 24 -21.94 -2.04 1.50
C GLU A 24 -23.11 -1.35 2.24
N THR A 25 -23.67 -1.96 3.29
CA THR A 25 -24.82 -1.41 4.04
C THR A 25 -24.48 -1.07 5.48
N ALA A 26 -25.25 -0.15 6.09
CA ALA A 26 -25.03 0.30 7.47
C ALA A 26 -25.15 -0.78 8.55
N ALA A 27 -25.95 -1.82 8.29
CA ALA A 27 -26.16 -2.94 9.19
C ALA A 27 -25.16 -4.10 8.99
N SER A 28 -24.31 -4.03 7.96
CA SER A 28 -23.30 -5.04 7.60
C SER A 28 -21.86 -4.48 7.73
N ARG A 29 -21.67 -3.44 8.54
CA ARG A 29 -20.42 -2.63 8.52
C ARG A 29 -19.21 -3.30 9.16
N VAL A 30 -19.38 -4.43 9.85
CA VAL A 30 -18.30 -5.05 10.64
C VAL A 30 -18.39 -6.57 10.54
N HIS A 31 -17.57 -7.17 9.67
CA HIS A 31 -17.45 -8.63 9.60
C HIS A 31 -16.03 -9.03 9.97
N ILE A 32 -15.92 -9.75 11.09
CA ILE A 32 -14.68 -10.37 11.57
C ILE A 32 -14.71 -11.80 11.11
N ALA A 33 -13.70 -12.20 10.36
CA ALA A 33 -13.84 -13.41 9.57
C ALA A 33 -12.78 -14.47 9.84
N VAL A 34 -11.57 -14.07 10.27
CA VAL A 34 -10.45 -14.99 10.36
C VAL A 34 -9.53 -14.61 11.52
N ASP A 35 -9.33 -15.55 12.45
CA ASP A 35 -8.43 -15.43 13.60
C ASP A 35 -7.13 -16.23 13.47
N ARG A 36 -7.04 -17.09 12.44
CA ARG A 36 -5.91 -17.95 12.10
C ARG A 36 -6.01 -18.41 10.63
N ILE A 37 -4.88 -18.52 9.93
CA ILE A 37 -4.86 -19.06 8.55
C ILE A 37 -4.71 -20.59 8.56
N LEU A 38 -3.94 -21.11 9.52
CA LEU A 38 -3.81 -22.53 9.82
C LEU A 38 -4.12 -22.76 11.30
N ALA A 39 -4.70 -23.91 11.63
CA ALA A 39 -5.16 -24.20 13.00
C ALA A 39 -4.06 -24.12 14.07
N THR A 40 -2.81 -24.31 13.67
CA THR A 40 -1.63 -24.49 14.54
C THR A 40 -0.62 -23.34 14.49
N VAL A 41 -0.90 -22.26 13.76
CA VAL A 41 0.07 -21.17 13.54
C VAL A 41 -0.41 -19.88 14.21
N ASP A 42 0.50 -19.24 14.94
CA ASP A 42 0.24 -18.05 15.74
C ASP A 42 -0.24 -16.83 14.92
N ARG A 43 -0.95 -15.95 15.63
CA ARG A 43 -1.45 -14.65 15.16
C ARG A 43 -0.27 -13.70 14.94
N SER A 44 -0.13 -13.14 13.74
CA SER A 44 0.88 -12.12 13.45
C SER A 44 0.45 -10.75 14.01
N SER A 45 1.44 -9.93 14.40
CA SER A 45 1.29 -8.52 14.75
C SER A 45 1.32 -7.56 13.55
N ASP A 46 1.49 -8.09 12.33
CA ASP A 46 1.50 -7.35 11.06
C ASP A 46 0.55 -8.02 10.02
N PRO A 47 -0.77 -8.06 10.28
CA PRO A 47 -1.73 -8.60 9.33
C PRO A 47 -1.85 -7.71 8.09
N ARG A 48 -1.75 -8.31 6.91
CA ARG A 48 -1.97 -7.66 5.62
C ARG A 48 -3.18 -8.21 4.90
N VAL A 49 -4.02 -7.31 4.41
CA VAL A 49 -5.25 -7.65 3.68
C VAL A 49 -5.15 -7.12 2.26
N ILE A 50 -5.38 -7.98 1.28
CA ILE A 50 -5.26 -7.66 -0.15
C ILE A 50 -6.53 -8.15 -0.84
N PRO A 51 -7.58 -7.31 -0.87
CA PRO A 51 -8.76 -7.59 -1.66
C PRO A 51 -8.40 -7.60 -3.16
N ILE A 52 -8.90 -8.59 -3.91
CA ILE A 52 -8.70 -8.71 -5.36
C ILE A 52 -10.00 -9.16 -6.04
N THR A 53 -10.04 -9.12 -7.37
CA THR A 53 -11.09 -9.79 -8.17
C THR A 53 -10.48 -10.93 -8.97
N ALA A 54 -10.88 -12.17 -8.69
CA ALA A 54 -10.45 -13.37 -9.41
C ALA A 54 -11.63 -13.96 -10.20
N GLU A 55 -11.49 -14.14 -11.52
CA GLU A 55 -12.55 -14.66 -12.40
C GLU A 55 -13.93 -14.00 -12.17
N ALA A 56 -13.96 -12.66 -12.03
CA ALA A 56 -15.16 -11.88 -11.70
C ALA A 56 -15.73 -12.03 -10.27
N SER A 57 -15.11 -12.81 -9.41
CA SER A 57 -15.49 -13.00 -8.01
C SER A 57 -14.56 -12.23 -7.07
N PRO A 58 -15.09 -11.55 -6.04
CA PRO A 58 -14.26 -10.92 -5.02
C PRO A 58 -13.54 -12.01 -4.22
N VAL A 59 -12.25 -11.81 -4.00
CA VAL A 59 -11.40 -12.68 -3.18
C VAL A 59 -10.56 -11.80 -2.28
N THR A 60 -10.14 -12.30 -1.14
CA THR A 60 -9.22 -11.59 -0.26
C THR A 60 -8.05 -12.49 0.08
N VAL A 61 -6.85 -11.99 -0.22
CA VAL A 61 -5.61 -12.61 0.24
C VAL A 61 -5.26 -11.96 1.57
N ALA A 62 -5.16 -12.79 2.61
CA ALA A 62 -4.80 -12.38 3.94
C ALA A 62 -3.41 -12.96 4.25
N ASN A 63 -2.49 -12.11 4.71
CA ASN A 63 -1.12 -12.48 4.99
C ASN A 63 -0.79 -12.20 6.45
N TYR A 64 -0.28 -13.23 7.12
CA TYR A 64 0.39 -13.10 8.41
C TYR A 64 1.89 -13.14 8.16
N TYR A 65 2.49 -11.96 8.14
CA TYR A 65 3.92 -11.79 8.05
C TYR A 65 4.52 -11.75 9.47
N THR A 66 5.57 -12.51 9.72
CA THR A 66 6.39 -12.34 10.91
C THR A 66 7.73 -11.74 10.53
N TYR A 67 8.36 -11.06 11.48
CA TYR A 67 9.77 -10.72 11.38
C TYR A 67 10.58 -11.91 11.90
N GLY A 68 11.64 -12.31 11.19
CA GLY A 68 12.56 -13.32 11.68
C GLY A 68 13.34 -12.84 12.90
N THR A 69 13.98 -13.77 13.63
CA THR A 69 14.86 -13.41 14.74
C THR A 69 15.95 -12.47 14.24
N PRO A 70 16.20 -11.34 14.93
CA PRO A 70 17.33 -10.52 14.60
C PRO A 70 18.63 -11.29 14.61
N ASP A 71 19.48 -11.07 13.61
CA ASP A 71 20.87 -11.51 13.73
C ASP A 71 21.63 -10.61 14.69
N ASP A 72 22.92 -10.91 14.86
CA ASP A 72 23.86 -10.15 15.68
C ASP A 72 24.00 -8.67 15.25
N SER A 73 23.41 -8.27 14.12
CA SER A 73 23.30 -6.88 13.67
C SER A 73 21.95 -6.22 13.97
N GLY A 74 21.08 -6.87 14.75
CA GLY A 74 19.83 -6.31 15.24
C GLY A 74 18.74 -6.15 14.17
N LEU A 75 18.90 -6.76 12.99
CA LEU A 75 17.98 -6.64 11.84
C LEU A 75 16.63 -7.32 12.09
N GLY A 76 15.52 -6.81 11.57
CA GLY A 76 14.38 -7.71 11.28
C GLY A 76 14.75 -8.54 10.05
N LYS A 77 15.02 -9.84 10.20
CA LYS A 77 15.14 -10.72 9.03
C LYS A 77 13.79 -10.87 8.34
N GLN A 78 13.79 -11.13 7.03
CA GLN A 78 12.63 -11.72 6.39
C GLN A 78 12.13 -12.88 7.25
N GLY A 79 10.92 -12.80 7.77
CA GLY A 79 10.37 -13.88 8.56
C GLY A 79 9.51 -14.82 7.73
N ARG A 80 8.49 -15.37 8.38
CA ARG A 80 7.55 -16.31 7.79
C ARG A 80 6.39 -15.54 7.19
N ALA A 81 6.00 -15.89 5.97
CA ALA A 81 4.73 -15.45 5.40
C ALA A 81 3.78 -16.64 5.30
N LEU A 82 2.60 -16.51 5.92
CA LEU A 82 1.50 -17.43 5.76
C LEU A 82 0.33 -16.71 5.11
N TYR A 83 -0.20 -17.28 4.05
CA TYR A 83 -1.28 -16.73 3.25
C TYR A 83 -2.53 -17.59 3.36
N GLY A 84 -3.66 -16.94 3.57
CA GLY A 84 -4.98 -17.51 3.37
C GLY A 84 -5.68 -16.75 2.25
N VAL A 85 -6.28 -17.47 1.32
CA VAL A 85 -7.09 -16.89 0.26
C VAL A 85 -8.53 -17.21 0.57
N TYR A 86 -9.38 -16.18 0.60
CA TYR A 86 -10.75 -16.29 1.08
C TYR A 86 -11.75 -15.75 0.06
N ASN A 87 -12.89 -16.42 -0.05
CA ASN A 87 -14.10 -15.86 -0.64
C ASN A 87 -14.89 -15.16 0.47
N PRO A 88 -14.91 -13.81 0.49
CA PRO A 88 -15.63 -13.10 1.53
C PRO A 88 -17.12 -13.05 1.24
N THR A 89 -17.91 -13.41 2.24
CA THR A 89 -19.35 -13.17 2.28
C THR A 89 -19.66 -12.11 3.35
N PRO A 90 -20.89 -11.54 3.36
CA PRO A 90 -21.32 -10.69 4.45
C PRO A 90 -21.39 -11.40 5.81
N ALA A 91 -21.28 -12.73 5.91
CA ALA A 91 -21.37 -13.40 7.22
C ALA A 91 -20.04 -14.04 7.66
N ASN A 92 -19.17 -14.41 6.71
CA ASN A 92 -17.96 -15.17 6.96
C ASN A 92 -16.96 -15.03 5.80
N TRP A 93 -15.70 -15.40 6.01
CA TRP A 93 -14.72 -15.56 4.93
C TRP A 93 -14.43 -17.04 4.75
N GLN A 94 -14.94 -17.61 3.66
CA GLN A 94 -14.70 -19.01 3.35
C GLN A 94 -13.29 -19.16 2.78
N GLN A 95 -12.44 -19.94 3.45
CA GLN A 95 -11.09 -20.21 2.96
C GLN A 95 -11.15 -21.08 1.69
N LEU A 96 -10.45 -20.64 0.64
CA LEU A 96 -10.31 -21.32 -0.64
C LEU A 96 -9.01 -22.11 -0.71
N THR A 97 -7.90 -21.49 -0.30
CA THR A 97 -6.57 -22.11 -0.30
C THR A 97 -5.66 -21.42 0.70
N THR A 98 -4.53 -22.05 0.98
CA THR A 98 -3.41 -21.47 1.73
C THR A 98 -2.14 -21.48 0.90
N ALA A 99 -1.23 -20.56 1.22
CA ALA A 99 0.13 -20.58 0.69
C ALA A 99 1.14 -20.19 1.75
N GLN A 100 2.40 -20.54 1.55
CA GLN A 100 3.51 -20.28 2.48
C GLN A 100 4.74 -19.78 1.72
N ALA A 101 5.44 -18.80 2.29
CA ALA A 101 6.75 -18.34 1.81
C ALA A 101 7.80 -18.47 2.92
N ASN A 102 9.08 -18.60 2.50
CA ASN A 102 10.25 -18.68 3.38
C ASN A 102 10.19 -19.76 4.48
N GLN A 103 9.55 -20.90 4.17
CA GLN A 103 9.50 -22.07 5.05
C GLN A 103 9.18 -23.34 4.28
N THR A 104 9.37 -24.48 4.94
CA THR A 104 8.86 -25.77 4.45
C THR A 104 7.34 -25.72 4.38
N VAL A 105 6.80 -25.99 3.19
CA VAL A 105 5.36 -26.04 2.96
C VAL A 105 4.72 -27.15 3.81
N GLU A 106 3.80 -26.77 4.68
CA GLU A 106 3.07 -27.68 5.56
C GLU A 106 1.75 -28.13 4.90
N GLY A 107 1.52 -29.45 4.85
CA GLY A 107 0.26 -30.03 4.41
C GLY A 107 -0.03 -29.79 2.92
N ALA A 108 -1.18 -29.18 2.63
CA ALA A 108 -1.66 -28.90 1.27
C ALA A 108 -1.50 -27.41 0.86
N ALA A 109 -0.72 -26.62 1.61
CA ALA A 109 -0.45 -25.24 1.26
C ALA A 109 0.33 -25.15 -0.07
N LYS A 110 0.13 -24.07 -0.81
CA LYS A 110 0.93 -23.75 -2.00
C LYS A 110 2.26 -23.09 -1.61
N THR A 111 3.25 -23.18 -2.49
CA THR A 111 4.50 -22.42 -2.34
C THR A 111 4.34 -21.06 -2.99
N TRP A 112 4.49 -19.99 -2.21
CA TRP A 112 4.60 -18.63 -2.72
C TRP A 112 5.97 -18.06 -2.37
N SER A 113 6.50 -17.20 -3.22
CA SER A 113 7.78 -16.53 -3.01
C SER A 113 7.64 -15.14 -2.39
N VAL A 114 6.50 -14.46 -2.58
CA VAL A 114 6.24 -13.17 -1.93
C VAL A 114 6.17 -13.38 -0.43
N THR A 115 6.91 -12.59 0.31
CA THR A 115 6.93 -12.63 1.77
C THR A 115 6.11 -11.48 2.37
N ASN A 116 6.26 -10.29 1.80
CA ASN A 116 5.82 -9.05 2.41
C ASN A 116 5.10 -8.16 1.38
N PRO A 117 3.86 -8.51 1.00
CA PRO A 117 3.18 -7.87 -0.14
C PRO A 117 2.82 -6.40 0.14
N TYR A 118 3.11 -5.50 -0.81
CA TYR A 118 2.80 -4.04 -0.72
C TYR A 118 1.96 -3.47 -1.87
N GLY A 119 1.51 -4.33 -2.79
CA GLY A 119 0.68 -3.93 -3.90
C GLY A 119 0.28 -5.14 -4.75
N ALA A 120 -0.86 -5.02 -5.41
CA ALA A 120 -1.45 -6.11 -6.18
C ALA A 120 -2.14 -5.58 -7.43
N VAL A 121 -1.96 -6.30 -8.55
CA VAL A 121 -2.68 -6.06 -9.80
C VAL A 121 -3.22 -7.39 -10.30
N VAL A 122 -4.47 -7.42 -10.73
CA VAL A 122 -5.03 -8.53 -11.50
C VAL A 122 -5.29 -8.02 -12.91
N PHE A 123 -4.79 -8.74 -13.91
CA PHE A 123 -5.05 -8.48 -15.32
C PHE A 123 -5.41 -9.79 -16.03
N GLY A 124 -6.67 -9.93 -16.42
CA GLY A 124 -7.19 -11.19 -16.93
C GLY A 124 -7.20 -12.26 -15.85
N ASN A 125 -6.46 -13.34 -16.09
CA ASN A 125 -6.28 -14.42 -15.12
C ASN A 125 -4.94 -14.31 -14.38
N ASP A 126 -4.16 -13.27 -14.65
CA ASP A 126 -2.84 -13.10 -14.04
C ASP A 126 -2.96 -12.19 -12.82
N PHE A 127 -2.42 -12.66 -11.69
CA PHE A 127 -2.30 -11.91 -10.46
C PHE A 127 -0.83 -11.59 -10.19
N TYR A 128 -0.54 -10.30 -10.00
CA TYR A 128 0.80 -9.78 -9.75
C TYR A 128 0.88 -9.24 -8.34
N LEU A 129 1.91 -9.63 -7.61
CA LEU A 129 2.22 -9.14 -6.26
C LEU A 129 3.63 -8.58 -6.22
N ILE A 130 3.75 -7.35 -5.71
CA ILE A 130 5.05 -6.75 -5.42
C ILE A 130 5.47 -7.09 -3.99
N ASP A 131 6.70 -7.61 -3.84
CA ASP A 131 7.30 -7.86 -2.53
C ASP A 131 8.08 -6.64 -2.04
N ASN A 132 7.86 -6.26 -0.79
CA ASN A 132 8.63 -5.20 -0.14
C ASN A 132 9.97 -5.71 0.38
N ASP A 133 10.04 -6.99 0.72
CA ASP A 133 11.30 -7.53 1.19
C ASP A 133 12.23 -7.81 0.01
N ASN A 134 13.53 -7.79 0.30
CA ASN A 134 14.57 -8.13 -0.65
C ASN A 134 15.15 -9.50 -0.41
N VAL A 135 15.68 -10.08 -1.47
CA VAL A 135 16.41 -11.33 -1.42
C VAL A 135 17.75 -11.13 -0.67
N ASP A 136 17.77 -11.44 0.63
CA ASP A 136 18.94 -11.25 1.51
C ASP A 136 20.13 -12.17 1.14
N THR A 137 19.85 -13.33 0.56
CA THR A 137 20.83 -14.32 0.11
C THR A 137 20.71 -14.54 -1.38
N LEU A 138 21.80 -14.86 -2.08
CA LEU A 138 21.73 -15.16 -3.51
C LEU A 138 20.62 -16.17 -3.85
N PRO A 139 19.87 -15.95 -4.94
CA PRO A 139 18.90 -16.92 -5.41
C PRO A 139 19.55 -18.32 -5.53
N PRO A 140 18.85 -19.41 -5.18
CA PRO A 140 19.40 -20.75 -5.26
C PRO A 140 20.03 -21.03 -6.64
N GLY A 141 21.30 -21.45 -6.64
CA GLY A 141 22.06 -21.74 -7.86
C GLY A 141 22.69 -20.51 -8.55
N SER A 142 22.46 -19.30 -8.05
CA SER A 142 23.16 -18.09 -8.51
C SER A 142 24.51 -17.90 -7.82
N THR A 143 25.51 -17.47 -8.60
CA THR A 143 26.79 -16.97 -8.10
C THR A 143 26.97 -15.47 -8.35
N ASP A 144 25.96 -14.79 -8.91
CA ASP A 144 26.05 -13.37 -9.26
C ASP A 144 25.74 -12.49 -8.04
N PRO A 145 26.75 -11.83 -7.42
CA PRO A 145 26.57 -11.01 -6.22
C PRO A 145 25.62 -9.83 -6.45
N THR A 146 25.40 -9.41 -7.69
CA THR A 146 24.50 -8.28 -8.01
C THR A 146 23.02 -8.61 -7.78
N LEU A 147 22.68 -9.90 -7.68
CA LEU A 147 21.32 -10.35 -7.43
C LEU A 147 20.95 -10.35 -5.94
N GLN A 148 21.94 -10.20 -5.07
CA GLN A 148 21.71 -9.99 -3.65
C GLN A 148 21.01 -8.64 -3.43
N TYR A 149 20.05 -8.62 -2.52
CA TYR A 149 19.23 -7.48 -2.16
C TYR A 149 18.28 -6.96 -3.26
N SER A 150 18.01 -7.79 -4.26
CA SER A 150 16.96 -7.50 -5.25
C SER A 150 15.57 -7.61 -4.64
N ALA A 151 14.62 -6.84 -5.16
CA ALA A 151 13.19 -6.94 -4.84
C ALA A 151 12.43 -7.37 -6.10
N SER A 152 11.29 -8.04 -5.94
CA SER A 152 10.64 -8.73 -7.06
C SER A 152 9.14 -8.53 -7.12
N ILE A 153 8.60 -8.67 -8.33
CA ILE A 153 7.17 -8.84 -8.60
C ILE A 153 6.98 -10.29 -9.04
N TYR A 154 6.07 -11.00 -8.40
CA TYR A 154 5.73 -12.38 -8.72
C TYR A 154 4.37 -12.45 -9.41
N LYS A 155 4.21 -13.47 -10.27
CA LYS A 155 3.00 -13.72 -11.04
C LYS A 155 2.35 -15.03 -10.60
N TYR A 156 1.03 -15.02 -10.52
CA TYR A 156 0.19 -16.15 -10.14
C TYR A 156 -0.93 -16.35 -11.16
N ASP A 157 -1.28 -17.60 -11.42
CA ASP A 157 -2.43 -17.97 -12.25
C ASP A 157 -3.70 -18.04 -11.39
N LEU A 158 -4.71 -17.27 -11.77
CA LEU A 158 -6.04 -17.30 -11.15
C LEU A 158 -7.01 -18.25 -11.85
N SER A 159 -6.60 -18.93 -12.91
CA SER A 159 -7.49 -19.75 -13.73
C SER A 159 -7.63 -21.21 -13.25
N GLY A 160 -8.74 -21.82 -13.66
CA GLY A 160 -8.91 -23.27 -13.60
C GLY A 160 -9.34 -23.81 -12.23
N ALA A 161 -9.22 -25.13 -12.06
CA ALA A 161 -9.74 -25.82 -10.87
C ALA A 161 -8.88 -25.61 -9.61
N THR A 162 -7.63 -25.18 -9.76
CA THR A 162 -6.67 -24.94 -8.68
C THR A 162 -6.03 -23.56 -8.83
N PRO A 163 -6.79 -22.45 -8.68
CA PRO A 163 -6.27 -21.11 -8.85
C PRO A 163 -5.19 -20.79 -7.80
N PHE A 164 -4.50 -19.66 -7.97
CA PHE A 164 -3.43 -19.15 -7.09
C PHE A 164 -2.11 -19.93 -7.16
N GLU A 165 -1.82 -20.58 -8.28
CA GLU A 165 -0.50 -21.20 -8.53
C GLU A 165 0.54 -20.15 -8.89
N GLU A 166 1.72 -20.23 -8.29
CA GLU A 166 2.82 -19.33 -8.66
C GLU A 166 3.40 -19.72 -10.02
N LEU A 167 3.44 -18.75 -10.94
CA LEU A 167 4.08 -18.89 -12.25
C LEU A 167 5.55 -18.45 -12.22
N GLY A 168 5.98 -17.80 -11.14
CA GLY A 168 7.36 -17.42 -10.85
C GLY A 168 7.55 -15.90 -10.77
N GLU A 169 8.82 -15.51 -10.74
CA GLU A 169 9.22 -14.10 -10.79
C GLU A 169 8.90 -13.50 -12.16
N PHE A 170 8.15 -12.41 -12.16
CA PHE A 170 7.78 -11.67 -13.38
C PHE A 170 8.75 -10.53 -13.67
N TYR A 171 9.21 -9.84 -12.63
CA TYR A 171 10.18 -8.76 -12.72
C TYR A 171 11.08 -8.73 -11.49
N ARG A 172 12.34 -8.37 -11.70
CA ARG A 172 13.34 -8.18 -10.65
C ARG A 172 13.93 -6.78 -10.73
N PHE A 173 13.84 -6.07 -9.61
CA PHE A 173 14.55 -4.83 -9.38
C PHE A 173 15.93 -5.10 -8.77
N VAL A 174 16.99 -4.65 -9.45
CA VAL A 174 18.36 -4.72 -8.93
C VAL A 174 18.80 -3.30 -8.52
N PRO A 175 18.92 -3.01 -7.22
CA PRO A 175 19.17 -1.64 -6.74
C PRO A 175 20.57 -1.13 -7.08
N GLY A 176 21.54 -2.05 -7.27
CA GLY A 176 22.92 -1.75 -7.64
C GLY A 176 23.77 -1.18 -6.49
N SER A 177 24.97 -0.72 -6.85
CA SER A 177 25.89 -0.03 -5.94
C SER A 177 26.22 1.35 -6.49
N SER A 178 26.11 2.39 -5.67
CA SER A 178 26.45 3.76 -6.06
C SER A 178 26.83 4.59 -4.83
N GLY A 179 27.72 5.58 -5.02
CA GLY A 179 28.12 6.49 -3.93
C GLY A 179 28.78 5.80 -2.73
N GLY A 180 29.41 4.64 -2.94
CA GLY A 180 30.03 3.84 -1.86
C GLY A 180 29.05 2.94 -1.10
N ASN A 181 27.76 2.95 -1.45
CA ASN A 181 26.75 2.10 -0.84
C ASN A 181 26.40 0.91 -1.74
N THR A 182 26.20 -0.25 -1.12
CA THR A 182 25.47 -1.37 -1.73
C THR A 182 24.03 -1.27 -1.30
N TRP A 183 23.15 -0.95 -2.25
CA TRP A 183 21.76 -0.68 -1.96
C TRP A 183 20.96 -1.96 -1.84
N LYS A 184 19.93 -1.88 -1.00
CA LYS A 184 18.87 -2.88 -0.84
C LYS A 184 17.61 -2.39 -1.54
N GLY A 185 16.94 -3.27 -2.27
CA GLY A 185 15.67 -3.01 -2.92
C GLY A 185 14.50 -3.19 -1.95
N ALA A 186 13.39 -2.47 -2.17
CA ALA A 186 12.10 -2.79 -1.56
C ALA A 186 10.96 -2.32 -2.45
N GLY A 187 10.01 -3.18 -2.78
CA GLY A 187 8.81 -2.79 -3.53
C GLY A 187 7.78 -2.08 -2.66
N THR A 188 7.26 -0.94 -3.11
CA THR A 188 6.41 -0.05 -2.28
C THR A 188 5.09 0.35 -2.92
N GLY A 189 4.91 0.08 -4.20
CA GLY A 189 3.68 0.41 -4.91
C GLY A 189 3.57 -0.36 -6.22
N LEU A 190 2.34 -0.66 -6.60
CA LEU A 190 2.02 -1.34 -7.85
C LEU A 190 0.64 -0.86 -8.32
N ASP A 191 0.58 -0.33 -9.54
CA ASP A 191 -0.65 0.05 -10.23
C ASP A 191 -0.54 -0.38 -11.72
N LEU A 192 -1.57 -0.10 -12.51
CA LEU A 192 -1.71 -0.51 -13.90
C LEU A 192 -1.95 0.69 -14.79
N TYR A 193 -1.22 0.73 -15.91
CA TYR A 193 -1.46 1.65 -17.02
C TYR A 193 -1.81 0.86 -18.29
N THR A 194 -2.86 1.27 -19.00
CA THR A 194 -3.25 0.68 -20.29
C THR A 194 -3.23 1.76 -21.35
N GLU A 195 -2.52 1.49 -22.45
CA GLU A 195 -2.45 2.35 -23.62
C GLU A 195 -2.77 1.52 -24.87
N GLY A 196 -3.96 1.72 -25.43
CA GLY A 196 -4.44 0.92 -26.54
C GLY A 196 -4.45 -0.58 -26.21
N SER A 197 -3.64 -1.38 -26.92
CA SER A 197 -3.46 -2.81 -26.66
C SER A 197 -2.32 -3.15 -25.69
N ASN A 198 -1.50 -2.17 -25.32
CA ASN A 198 -0.38 -2.36 -24.41
C ASN A 198 -0.83 -2.15 -22.97
N ASN A 199 -0.32 -3.00 -22.08
CA ASN A 199 -0.63 -2.95 -20.67
C ASN A 199 0.67 -3.00 -19.88
N TYR A 200 0.78 -2.15 -18.87
CA TYR A 200 2.01 -1.95 -18.11
C TYR A 200 1.73 -2.00 -16.62
N LEU A 201 2.55 -2.73 -15.87
CA LEU A 201 2.66 -2.49 -14.44
C LEU A 201 3.47 -1.23 -14.22
N ILE A 202 2.96 -0.35 -13.37
CA ILE A 202 3.68 0.81 -12.86
C ILE A 202 4.05 0.50 -11.41
N ALA A 203 5.33 0.35 -11.14
CA ALA A 203 5.83 -0.08 -9.83
C ALA A 203 6.81 0.92 -9.26
N THR A 204 6.85 1.07 -7.94
CA THR A 204 7.88 1.84 -7.23
C THR A 204 8.77 0.94 -6.39
N PHE A 205 10.07 1.19 -6.45
CA PHE A 205 11.08 0.48 -5.68
C PHE A 205 12.00 1.44 -4.95
N ASN A 206 12.18 1.20 -3.66
CA ASN A 206 13.13 1.94 -2.85
C ASN A 206 14.54 1.40 -2.99
N ARG A 207 15.51 2.31 -2.84
CA ARG A 207 16.89 1.98 -2.49
C ARG A 207 17.14 2.38 -1.05
N TYR A 208 17.56 1.44 -0.22
CA TYR A 208 17.96 1.75 1.14
C TYR A 208 19.24 1.03 1.53
N THR A 209 19.96 1.56 2.50
CA THR A 209 20.91 0.81 3.30
C THR A 209 20.46 0.89 4.74
N ASN A 210 20.95 -0.03 5.56
CA ASN A 210 20.70 0.07 6.98
C ASN A 210 21.84 -0.56 7.78
N VAL A 211 22.13 0.04 8.93
CA VAL A 211 23.02 -0.51 9.95
C VAL A 211 22.19 -0.54 11.24
N ASN A 212 21.98 -1.73 11.79
CA ASN A 212 20.96 -1.96 12.82
C ASN A 212 19.57 -1.45 12.34
N TRP A 213 18.87 -0.68 13.18
CA TRP A 213 17.57 -0.04 12.88
C TRP A 213 17.68 1.34 12.21
N THR A 214 18.89 1.77 11.84
CA THR A 214 19.11 3.07 11.19
C THR A 214 19.14 2.88 9.68
N TYR A 215 18.15 3.45 9.00
CA TYR A 215 17.99 3.37 7.55
C TYR A 215 18.47 4.64 6.87
N THR A 216 19.18 4.48 5.76
CA THR A 216 19.53 5.53 4.82
C THR A 216 18.83 5.24 3.50
N TYR A 217 18.19 6.23 2.90
CA TYR A 217 17.48 6.06 1.64
C TYR A 217 18.24 6.76 0.52
N GLY A 218 18.40 6.07 -0.61
CA GLY A 218 18.88 6.64 -1.86
C GLY A 218 17.71 6.99 -2.78
N PRO A 219 17.98 7.49 -4.00
CA PRO A 219 16.93 7.69 -5.01
C PRO A 219 16.17 6.39 -5.26
N SER A 220 14.85 6.46 -5.19
CA SER A 220 13.97 5.35 -5.52
C SER A 220 13.73 5.34 -7.03
N ASP A 221 13.05 4.32 -7.54
CA ASP A 221 12.72 4.19 -8.94
C ASP A 221 11.22 4.00 -9.14
N LEU A 222 10.66 4.68 -10.15
CA LEU A 222 9.42 4.27 -10.79
C LEU A 222 9.78 3.45 -12.04
N VAL A 223 9.19 2.27 -12.16
CA VAL A 223 9.43 1.32 -13.25
C VAL A 223 8.12 1.06 -14.00
N LYS A 224 8.14 1.26 -15.32
CA LYS A 224 7.07 0.90 -16.26
C LYS A 224 7.42 -0.43 -16.93
N ILE A 225 6.66 -1.49 -16.65
CA ILE A 225 6.95 -2.87 -17.07
C ILE A 225 5.86 -3.35 -18.02
N ASN A 226 6.20 -3.68 -19.26
CA ASN A 226 5.25 -4.19 -20.25
C ASN A 226 4.79 -5.62 -19.87
N LEU A 227 3.48 -5.84 -19.75
CA LEU A 227 2.91 -7.13 -19.36
C LEU A 227 3.16 -8.27 -20.36
N SER A 228 3.33 -7.95 -21.63
CA SER A 228 3.51 -8.93 -22.71
C SER A 228 4.95 -9.33 -22.98
N THR A 229 5.90 -8.43 -22.75
CA THR A 229 7.33 -8.64 -23.06
C THR A 229 8.22 -8.64 -21.82
N SER A 230 7.69 -8.27 -20.66
CA SER A 230 8.45 -8.00 -19.42
C SER A 230 9.54 -6.93 -19.58
N ALA A 231 9.56 -6.20 -20.70
CA ALA A 231 10.49 -5.09 -20.92
C ALA A 231 10.15 -3.95 -19.95
N ALA A 232 11.17 -3.39 -19.31
CA ALA A 232 11.01 -2.36 -18.30
C ALA A 232 11.81 -1.10 -18.66
N THR A 233 11.23 0.05 -18.36
CA THR A 233 11.92 1.35 -18.37
C THR A 233 11.73 2.03 -17.03
N THR A 234 12.72 2.82 -16.64
CA THR A 234 12.81 3.36 -15.28
C THR A 234 13.09 4.85 -15.30
N VAL A 235 12.52 5.57 -14.33
CA VAL A 235 12.88 6.94 -13.98
C VAL A 235 13.21 7.00 -12.49
N ALA A 236 14.29 7.68 -12.15
CA ALA A 236 14.64 7.93 -10.75
C ALA A 236 13.63 8.92 -10.14
N VAL A 237 13.11 8.59 -8.98
CA VAL A 237 12.17 9.39 -8.18
C VAL A 237 12.73 9.58 -6.77
N ASN A 238 12.04 10.37 -5.96
CA ASN A 238 12.49 10.77 -4.64
C ASN A 238 12.73 9.57 -3.72
N GLY A 239 13.62 9.73 -2.75
CA GLY A 239 13.96 8.67 -1.80
C GLY A 239 12.77 8.23 -0.96
N ASN A 240 12.76 6.97 -0.54
CA ASN A 240 11.71 6.39 0.29
C ASN A 240 10.28 6.62 -0.25
N THR A 241 10.04 6.19 -1.48
CA THR A 241 8.68 6.09 -2.01
C THR A 241 7.84 5.17 -1.14
N ASN A 242 6.60 5.56 -0.89
CA ASN A 242 5.63 4.77 -0.13
C ASN A 242 4.44 4.34 -1.00
N GLY A 243 4.32 4.84 -2.23
CA GLY A 243 3.28 4.42 -3.14
C GLY A 243 3.33 5.05 -4.52
N VAL A 244 2.49 4.50 -5.39
CA VAL A 244 2.16 5.06 -6.70
C VAL A 244 0.68 4.87 -6.96
N VAL A 245 0.07 5.86 -7.60
CA VAL A 245 -1.29 5.80 -8.15
C VAL A 245 -1.24 6.25 -9.60
N VAL A 246 -1.87 5.50 -10.49
CA VAL A 246 -2.01 5.84 -11.91
C VAL A 246 -3.40 6.39 -12.16
N GLU A 247 -3.46 7.60 -12.69
CA GLU A 247 -4.70 8.23 -13.17
C GLU A 247 -4.44 8.81 -14.57
N GLY A 248 -5.26 8.38 -15.54
CA GLY A 248 -5.07 8.73 -16.95
C GLY A 248 -3.68 8.37 -17.47
N GLU A 249 -2.95 9.40 -17.92
CA GLU A 249 -1.64 9.33 -18.56
C GLU A 249 -0.47 9.54 -17.57
N TYR A 250 -0.77 9.66 -16.28
CA TYR A 250 0.19 10.05 -15.25
C TYR A 250 0.25 9.05 -14.10
N ALA A 251 1.45 8.90 -13.54
CA ALA A 251 1.69 8.26 -12.27
C ALA A 251 2.03 9.30 -11.20
N TYR A 252 1.38 9.19 -10.05
CA TYR A 252 1.54 10.06 -8.90
C TYR A 252 2.27 9.29 -7.80
N VAL A 253 3.52 9.67 -7.54
CA VAL A 253 4.44 8.97 -6.64
C VAL A 253 4.56 9.75 -5.34
N THR A 254 4.17 9.14 -4.24
CA THR A 254 4.28 9.71 -2.89
C THR A 254 5.52 9.17 -2.19
N SER A 255 6.22 10.04 -1.46
CA SER A 255 7.43 9.66 -0.75
C SER A 255 7.64 10.45 0.54
N VAL A 256 8.31 9.82 1.50
CA VAL A 256 8.79 10.49 2.72
C VAL A 256 10.09 11.25 2.42
N GLY A 257 10.87 10.85 1.41
CA GLY A 257 12.16 11.47 1.09
C GLY A 257 13.34 10.94 1.91
N GLY A 258 13.08 10.39 3.09
CA GLY A 258 14.10 9.81 3.98
C GLY A 258 13.49 8.94 5.08
N ALA A 259 14.24 8.72 6.15
CA ALA A 259 13.67 8.10 7.34
C ALA A 259 12.57 9.01 7.91
N GLN A 260 11.46 8.42 8.35
CA GLN A 260 10.41 9.18 9.02
C GLN A 260 10.91 9.79 10.33
N VAL A 261 10.52 11.04 10.53
CA VAL A 261 10.87 11.84 11.71
C VAL A 261 9.61 12.52 12.26
N ALA A 262 9.67 12.94 13.52
CA ALA A 262 8.63 13.77 14.09
C ALA A 262 8.44 15.06 13.29
N ASN A 263 7.19 15.47 13.14
CA ASN A 263 6.75 16.57 12.30
C ASN A 263 7.01 16.41 10.80
N GLY A 264 7.19 15.17 10.30
CA GLY A 264 7.39 14.90 8.87
C GLY A 264 8.77 15.33 8.36
N SER A 265 9.11 14.91 7.15
CA SER A 265 10.39 15.24 6.51
C SER A 265 10.24 16.38 5.52
N ASP A 266 11.18 17.33 5.54
CA ASP A 266 11.35 18.38 4.53
C ASP A 266 11.69 17.86 3.14
N LEU A 267 12.17 16.63 3.06
CA LEU A 267 12.45 15.92 1.82
C LEU A 267 11.22 15.23 1.24
N SER A 268 10.07 15.25 1.92
CA SER A 268 8.85 14.60 1.43
C SER A 268 8.32 15.26 0.17
N GLN A 269 7.88 14.44 -0.79
CA GLN A 269 7.40 14.91 -2.09
C GLN A 269 6.23 14.09 -2.62
N LEU A 270 5.41 14.74 -3.44
CA LEU A 270 4.55 14.12 -4.43
C LEU A 270 5.09 14.46 -5.82
N GLN A 271 5.51 13.44 -6.58
CA GLN A 271 6.02 13.61 -7.94
C GLN A 271 5.00 13.11 -8.96
N VAL A 272 4.77 13.90 -10.00
CA VAL A 272 3.92 13.53 -11.13
C VAL A 272 4.79 13.13 -12.30
N VAL A 273 4.55 11.93 -12.81
CA VAL A 273 5.35 11.30 -13.86
C VAL A 273 4.46 11.03 -15.06
N ASP A 274 4.81 11.60 -16.21
CA ASP A 274 4.22 11.23 -17.50
C ASP A 274 4.69 9.82 -17.87
N ILE A 275 3.72 8.92 -18.08
CA ILE A 275 3.96 7.52 -18.39
C ILE A 275 3.49 7.15 -19.82
N THR A 276 3.17 8.13 -20.67
CA THR A 276 2.77 7.89 -22.07
C THR A 276 3.96 7.46 -22.92
N SER A 277 5.12 8.08 -22.70
CA SER A 277 6.31 7.80 -23.50
C SER A 277 6.94 6.44 -23.15
N ALA A 278 7.91 6.02 -23.96
CA ALA A 278 8.63 4.77 -23.72
C ALA A 278 9.42 4.79 -22.40
N THR A 279 9.98 5.95 -22.04
CA THR A 279 10.72 6.16 -20.79
C THR A 279 10.01 7.22 -19.97
N PRO A 280 9.43 6.88 -18.80
CA PRO A 280 8.69 7.84 -17.99
C PRO A 280 9.49 9.11 -17.67
N THR A 281 8.82 10.26 -17.57
CA THR A 281 9.46 11.54 -17.24
C THR A 281 8.72 12.28 -16.14
N ILE A 282 9.45 12.79 -15.15
CA ILE A 282 8.87 13.65 -14.12
C ILE A 282 8.46 14.98 -14.77
N VAL A 283 7.19 15.36 -14.64
CA VAL A 283 6.63 16.61 -15.19
C VAL A 283 6.34 17.64 -14.11
N ALA A 284 6.11 17.20 -12.87
CA ALA A 284 5.90 18.08 -11.74
C ALA A 284 6.39 17.45 -10.43
N THR A 285 6.66 18.30 -9.45
CA THR A 285 7.04 17.90 -8.10
C THR A 285 6.43 18.90 -7.13
N LEU A 286 5.60 18.41 -6.21
CA LEU A 286 5.13 19.14 -5.05
C LEU A 286 6.02 18.75 -3.87
N THR A 287 6.65 19.73 -3.25
CA THR A 287 7.45 19.56 -2.03
C THR A 287 6.62 19.93 -0.81
N THR A 288 7.22 19.84 0.37
CA THR A 288 6.58 20.29 1.61
C THR A 288 6.30 21.79 1.60
N ALA A 289 7.11 22.60 0.91
CA ALA A 289 6.90 24.04 0.83
C ALA A 289 5.56 24.41 0.14
N GLU A 290 5.17 23.68 -0.90
CA GLU A 290 3.89 23.89 -1.58
C GLU A 290 2.71 23.56 -0.66
N SER A 291 2.78 22.46 0.08
CA SER A 291 1.74 22.14 1.07
C SER A 291 1.74 23.13 2.24
N ASP A 292 2.90 23.59 2.71
CA ASP A 292 3.01 24.50 3.84
C ASP A 292 2.43 25.89 3.48
N ALA A 293 2.66 26.35 2.25
CA ALA A 293 2.07 27.60 1.75
C ALA A 293 0.54 27.58 1.85
N LEU A 294 -0.10 26.44 1.62
CA LEU A 294 -1.54 26.26 1.79
C LEU A 294 -1.94 26.10 3.27
N LEU A 295 -1.23 25.23 3.99
CA LEU A 295 -1.62 24.75 5.32
C LEU A 295 -1.23 25.68 6.48
N THR A 296 -0.35 26.66 6.26
CA THR A 296 0.08 27.65 7.28
C THR A 296 -1.06 28.55 7.80
N THR A 297 -2.22 28.52 7.16
CA THR A 297 -3.46 29.16 7.66
C THR A 297 -4.16 28.33 8.74
N GLY A 298 -3.80 27.05 8.92
CA GLY A 298 -4.32 26.13 9.95
C GLY A 298 -3.38 25.99 11.16
N ILE A 299 -3.94 25.86 12.36
CA ILE A 299 -3.17 25.82 13.61
C ILE A 299 -2.23 24.59 13.64
N GLY A 300 -0.93 24.82 13.48
CA GLY A 300 0.18 23.92 13.85
C GLY A 300 0.48 22.75 12.90
N TYR A 301 0.17 22.85 11.60
CA TYR A 301 0.62 21.87 10.59
C TYR A 301 1.70 22.57 9.74
N THR A 302 2.96 22.36 10.09
CA THR A 302 4.08 23.10 9.48
C THR A 302 4.87 22.28 8.47
N GLN A 303 4.57 20.99 8.34
CA GLN A 303 5.21 20.01 7.48
C GLN A 303 4.38 18.71 7.53
N GLY A 304 4.55 17.79 6.58
CA GLY A 304 3.92 16.49 6.60
C GLY A 304 4.47 15.57 5.53
N ASP A 305 4.46 14.26 5.78
CA ASP A 305 4.87 13.29 4.76
C ASP A 305 3.72 13.08 3.78
N TYR A 306 3.97 13.22 2.49
CA TYR A 306 3.05 12.78 1.43
C TYR A 306 2.87 11.27 1.53
N THR A 307 1.66 10.84 1.91
CA THR A 307 1.35 9.43 2.16
C THR A 307 0.49 8.80 1.08
N ASP A 308 -0.47 9.53 0.52
CA ASP A 308 -1.35 8.97 -0.51
C ASP A 308 -2.00 10.06 -1.37
N VAL A 309 -2.51 9.65 -2.54
CA VAL A 309 -3.26 10.48 -3.46
C VAL A 309 -4.42 9.69 -4.07
N ALA A 310 -5.59 10.30 -4.26
CA ALA A 310 -6.74 9.64 -4.86
C ALA A 310 -7.51 10.59 -5.78
N PHE A 311 -8.14 10.03 -6.81
CA PHE A 311 -8.95 10.75 -7.77
C PHE A 311 -10.37 10.20 -7.74
N VAL A 312 -11.35 11.06 -7.42
CA VAL A 312 -12.76 10.69 -7.34
C VAL A 312 -13.62 11.90 -7.71
N ASN A 313 -14.69 11.68 -8.48
CA ASN A 313 -15.66 12.70 -8.84
C ASN A 313 -15.03 13.96 -9.50
N GLY A 314 -14.02 13.76 -10.34
CA GLY A 314 -13.31 14.84 -11.04
C GLY A 314 -12.42 15.70 -10.14
N LYS A 315 -12.18 15.28 -8.90
CA LYS A 315 -11.30 15.96 -7.93
C LYS A 315 -10.11 15.07 -7.60
N ALA A 316 -9.02 15.70 -7.19
CA ALA A 316 -7.87 15.04 -6.60
C ALA A 316 -7.82 15.29 -5.09
N TYR A 317 -7.40 14.29 -4.34
CA TYR A 317 -7.24 14.34 -2.89
C TYR A 317 -5.84 13.90 -2.53
N VAL A 318 -5.10 14.73 -1.78
CA VAL A 318 -3.74 14.44 -1.30
C VAL A 318 -3.77 14.28 0.21
N LEU A 319 -3.21 13.18 0.71
CA LEU A 319 -3.10 12.88 2.14
C LEU A 319 -1.67 13.09 2.61
N LEU A 320 -1.52 13.98 3.58
CA LEU A 320 -0.28 14.17 4.33
C LEU A 320 -0.48 13.68 5.76
N ALA A 321 0.52 13.03 6.33
CA ALA A 321 0.51 12.60 7.73
C ALA A 321 1.87 12.77 8.40
N GLN A 322 1.87 13.04 9.69
CA GLN A 322 3.08 13.19 10.49
C GLN A 322 2.84 12.83 11.95
N TYR A 323 3.89 12.35 12.61
CA TYR A 323 3.90 12.25 14.05
C TYR A 323 4.04 13.62 14.71
N ASP A 324 3.48 13.74 15.91
CA ASP A 324 3.88 14.80 16.83
C ASP A 324 5.31 14.58 17.37
N THR A 325 5.87 15.58 18.06
CA THR A 325 7.23 15.53 18.62
C THR A 325 7.45 14.39 19.62
N SER A 326 6.38 13.91 20.26
CA SER A 326 6.45 12.82 21.22
C SER A 326 6.19 11.43 20.62
N TYR A 327 5.86 11.34 19.33
CA TYR A 327 5.43 10.11 18.65
C TYR A 327 4.20 9.43 19.30
N SER A 328 3.36 10.21 19.98
CA SER A 328 2.16 9.72 20.66
C SER A 328 0.89 9.88 19.83
N GLN A 329 0.90 10.79 18.85
CA GLN A 329 -0.24 11.11 18.01
C GLN A 329 0.17 11.30 16.55
N TYR A 330 -0.78 11.03 15.65
CA TYR A 330 -0.66 11.44 14.26
C TYR A 330 -1.51 12.67 14.00
N LYS A 331 -0.93 13.61 13.26
CA LYS A 331 -1.64 14.71 12.63
C LYS A 331 -1.71 14.45 11.14
N TYR A 332 -2.87 14.63 10.54
CA TYR A 332 -3.05 14.50 9.10
C TYR A 332 -3.65 15.76 8.48
N ALA A 333 -3.39 15.94 7.20
CA ALA A 333 -4.07 16.91 6.34
C ALA A 333 -4.59 16.19 5.09
N ILE A 334 -5.81 16.51 4.69
CA ILE A 334 -6.36 16.09 3.39
C ILE A 334 -6.60 17.35 2.59
N ILE A 335 -5.91 17.47 1.46
CA ILE A 335 -6.06 18.58 0.51
C ILE A 335 -6.93 18.09 -0.64
N GLN A 336 -8.04 18.77 -0.89
CA GLN A 336 -8.85 18.64 -2.10
C GLN A 336 -8.37 19.68 -3.11
N THR A 337 -8.00 19.21 -4.29
CA THR A 337 -7.47 20.01 -5.40
C THR A 337 -7.93 19.45 -6.74
N THR A 338 -7.34 19.93 -7.84
CA THR A 338 -7.59 19.46 -9.19
C THR A 338 -6.42 18.64 -9.74
N GLU A 339 -6.69 17.80 -10.74
CA GLU A 339 -5.62 17.11 -11.47
C GLU A 339 -4.66 18.12 -12.12
N ASP A 340 -5.18 19.23 -12.64
CA ASP A 340 -4.38 20.30 -13.26
C ASP A 340 -3.41 20.94 -12.26
N SER A 341 -3.85 21.23 -11.03
CA SER A 341 -2.99 21.76 -9.96
C SER A 341 -1.83 20.81 -9.66
N LEU A 342 -2.13 19.50 -9.50
CA LEU A 342 -1.10 18.50 -9.26
C LEU A 342 -0.11 18.41 -10.41
N ARG A 343 -0.59 18.42 -11.66
CA ARG A 343 0.26 18.42 -12.87
C ARG A 343 1.04 19.72 -13.05
N GLY A 344 0.56 20.83 -12.50
CA GLY A 344 1.27 22.10 -12.41
C GLY A 344 2.34 22.14 -11.32
N GLY A 345 2.33 21.17 -10.38
CA GLY A 345 3.29 21.10 -9.29
C GLY A 345 3.03 22.11 -8.18
N ALA A 346 1.80 22.59 -8.02
CA ALA A 346 1.45 23.57 -6.99
C ALA A 346 0.02 23.37 -6.48
N PHE A 347 -0.22 23.79 -5.26
CA PHE A 347 -1.57 24.01 -4.74
C PHE A 347 -1.97 25.48 -4.95
N ASP A 348 -3.25 25.71 -5.19
CA ASP A 348 -3.84 27.05 -5.29
C ASP A 348 -4.45 27.45 -3.94
N PRO A 349 -3.86 28.41 -3.20
CA PRO A 349 -4.39 28.83 -1.90
C PRO A 349 -5.79 29.46 -1.93
N ASP A 350 -6.23 29.95 -3.08
CA ASP A 350 -7.53 30.59 -3.22
C ASP A 350 -8.63 29.55 -3.50
N ASP A 351 -8.32 28.52 -4.29
CA ASP A 351 -9.30 27.53 -4.78
C ASP A 351 -9.24 26.19 -4.03
N ASP A 352 -8.05 25.71 -3.65
CA ASP A 352 -7.92 24.42 -2.97
C ASP A 352 -8.52 24.48 -1.56
N LYS A 353 -8.98 23.32 -1.09
CA LYS A 353 -9.66 23.18 0.21
C LYS A 353 -8.96 22.10 1.01
N PHE A 354 -8.92 22.25 2.33
CA PHE A 354 -8.24 21.26 3.14
C PHE A 354 -8.87 21.12 4.53
N VAL A 355 -8.65 19.95 5.12
CA VAL A 355 -8.98 19.68 6.51
C VAL A 355 -7.75 19.15 7.23
N ILE A 356 -7.58 19.57 8.47
CA ILE A 356 -6.51 19.12 9.35
C ILE A 356 -7.14 18.53 10.60
N ALA A 357 -6.69 17.34 11.01
CA ALA A 357 -7.10 16.77 12.29
C ALA A 357 -5.98 15.94 12.92
N THR A 358 -6.23 15.54 14.15
CA THR A 358 -5.35 14.68 14.95
C THR A 358 -6.10 13.40 15.31
N VAL A 359 -5.42 12.26 15.25
CA VAL A 359 -5.94 10.95 15.63
C VAL A 359 -5.15 10.39 16.81
N ASN A 360 -5.87 9.76 17.74
CA ASN A 360 -5.32 9.14 18.94
C ASN A 360 -6.01 7.78 19.16
N PRO A 361 -5.28 6.68 19.41
CA PRO A 361 -3.82 6.56 19.46
C PRO A 361 -3.13 6.81 18.11
N ALA A 362 -1.83 7.12 18.14
CA ALA A 362 -1.04 7.07 16.91
C ALA A 362 -1.11 5.67 16.29
N SER A 363 -1.42 5.62 14.99
CA SER A 363 -1.51 4.40 14.22
C SER A 363 -0.80 4.56 12.88
N PRO A 364 -0.08 3.55 12.39
CA PRO A 364 0.73 3.68 11.19
C PRO A 364 -0.06 3.62 9.86
N CYS A 365 -1.35 3.31 9.88
CA CYS A 365 -2.11 2.94 8.67
C CYS A 365 -2.89 4.13 8.10
N PHE A 366 -2.41 4.71 7.00
CA PHE A 366 -3.06 5.85 6.32
C PHE A 366 -3.40 5.54 4.87
N ALA A 367 -4.61 5.91 4.42
CA ALA A 367 -5.02 5.67 3.04
C ALA A 367 -6.17 6.56 2.57
N LEU A 368 -6.16 6.87 1.28
CA LEU A 368 -7.31 7.34 0.51
C LEU A 368 -7.71 6.22 -0.45
N LEU A 369 -8.88 5.61 -0.24
CA LEU A 369 -9.33 4.41 -0.94
C LEU A 369 -10.57 4.71 -1.81
N PRO A 370 -10.43 4.91 -3.14
CA PRO A 370 -11.55 5.10 -4.06
C PRO A 370 -12.50 3.89 -4.06
N GLY A 371 -13.80 4.14 -3.86
CA GLY A 371 -14.83 3.11 -3.76
C GLY A 371 -15.23 2.43 -5.07
N GLY A 372 -14.72 2.92 -6.21
CA GLY A 372 -15.17 2.54 -7.56
C GLY A 372 -16.49 3.22 -7.98
N ASP A 373 -17.13 3.93 -7.05
CA ASP A 373 -18.20 4.89 -7.25
C ASP A 373 -17.68 6.30 -6.92
N ASN A 374 -18.58 7.26 -6.70
CA ASN A 374 -18.20 8.59 -6.21
C ASN A 374 -17.81 8.57 -4.70
N SER A 375 -17.76 7.42 -4.02
CA SER A 375 -17.29 7.37 -2.63
C SER A 375 -15.76 7.36 -2.57
N LEU A 376 -15.24 8.06 -1.57
CA LEU A 376 -13.84 8.01 -1.18
C LEU A 376 -13.77 7.61 0.29
N TYR A 377 -13.07 6.52 0.60
CA TYR A 377 -12.82 6.12 1.99
C TYR A 377 -11.49 6.70 2.47
N PHE A 378 -11.46 7.14 3.72
CA PHE A 378 -10.26 7.63 4.37
C PHE A 378 -9.96 6.79 5.61
N VAL A 379 -8.76 6.24 5.66
CA VAL A 379 -8.25 5.48 6.81
C VAL A 379 -7.25 6.35 7.54
N ASP A 380 -7.55 6.67 8.80
CA ASP A 380 -6.69 7.48 9.69
C ASP A 380 -5.87 6.63 10.68
N GLY A 381 -5.95 5.31 10.50
CA GLY A 381 -5.27 4.31 11.30
C GLY A 381 -6.06 3.80 12.49
N VAL A 382 -7.11 4.50 12.93
CA VAL A 382 -8.03 4.04 13.98
C VAL A 382 -9.45 3.88 13.42
N HIS A 383 -9.81 4.69 12.44
CA HIS A 383 -11.13 4.73 11.83
C HIS A 383 -11.05 4.49 10.33
N VAL A 384 -12.13 3.94 9.81
CA VAL A 384 -12.50 4.06 8.40
C VAL A 384 -13.60 5.12 8.32
N ASN A 385 -13.35 6.16 7.55
CA ASN A 385 -14.24 7.28 7.30
C ASN A 385 -14.69 7.28 5.84
N GLU A 386 -15.83 7.90 5.56
CA GLU A 386 -16.27 8.26 4.22
C GLU A 386 -16.08 9.76 4.01
N ILE A 387 -15.46 10.14 2.90
CA ILE A 387 -15.38 11.51 2.42
C ILE A 387 -16.54 11.75 1.45
N ASN A 388 -17.34 12.76 1.73
CA ASN A 388 -18.36 13.24 0.81
C ASN A 388 -17.71 14.04 -0.33
N THR A 389 -17.56 13.40 -1.49
CA THR A 389 -16.87 13.99 -2.65
C THR A 389 -17.71 14.98 -3.46
N SER A 390 -19.02 15.13 -3.15
CA SER A 390 -19.88 16.08 -3.86
C SER A 390 -19.66 17.52 -3.43
N GLY A 391 -19.13 17.75 -2.23
CA GLY A 391 -18.85 19.07 -1.66
C GLY A 391 -17.36 19.30 -1.42
N ASP A 392 -17.05 20.37 -0.71
CA ASP A 392 -15.69 20.71 -0.31
C ASP A 392 -15.26 19.94 0.95
N ILE A 393 -13.99 19.55 1.01
CA ILE A 393 -13.44 18.73 2.11
C ILE A 393 -13.46 19.45 3.47
N ASP A 394 -13.52 20.78 3.47
CA ASP A 394 -13.61 21.62 4.68
C ASP A 394 -15.06 21.91 5.11
N ALA A 395 -16.05 21.44 4.34
CA ALA A 395 -17.45 21.59 4.71
C ALA A 395 -17.79 20.75 5.95
N THR A 396 -18.75 21.23 6.75
CA THR A 396 -19.25 20.47 7.90
C THR A 396 -19.85 19.14 7.44
N GLY A 397 -19.38 18.03 8.01
CA GLY A 397 -19.81 16.69 7.62
C GLY A 397 -19.18 16.18 6.32
N ALA A 398 -18.10 16.80 5.83
CA ALA A 398 -17.35 16.28 4.70
C ALA A 398 -16.69 14.92 5.00
N ILE A 399 -16.24 14.70 6.24
CA ILE A 399 -15.71 13.41 6.72
C ILE A 399 -16.71 12.80 7.71
N ASN A 400 -17.18 11.60 7.41
CA ASN A 400 -18.15 10.87 8.23
C ASN A 400 -17.54 9.53 8.70
N PRO A 401 -17.44 9.29 10.02
CA PRO A 401 -17.00 8.01 10.54
C PRO A 401 -17.93 6.88 10.12
N ILE A 402 -17.35 5.77 9.63
CA ILE A 402 -18.09 4.55 9.30
C ILE A 402 -17.93 3.53 10.42
N VAL A 403 -16.69 3.29 10.82
CA VAL A 403 -16.30 2.27 11.81
C VAL A 403 -14.95 2.64 12.46
N ALA A 404 -14.78 2.28 13.72
CA ALA A 404 -13.52 2.33 14.45
C ALA A 404 -12.91 0.92 14.60
N ALA A 405 -11.60 0.83 14.80
CA ALA A 405 -10.92 -0.43 15.10
C ALA A 405 -11.54 -1.14 16.32
N SER A 406 -12.01 -0.38 17.32
CA SER A 406 -12.67 -0.89 18.53
C SER A 406 -14.01 -1.57 18.27
N ASP A 407 -14.66 -1.29 17.13
CA ASP A 407 -15.93 -1.93 16.78
C ASP A 407 -15.72 -3.40 16.36
N PHE A 408 -14.49 -3.78 16.07
CA PHE A 408 -14.13 -5.16 15.76
C PHE A 408 -13.64 -5.87 17.04
N SER A 409 -14.36 -6.90 17.49
CA SER A 409 -13.94 -7.75 18.62
C SER A 409 -13.77 -9.22 18.22
N ASN A 410 -12.60 -9.80 18.47
CA ASN A 410 -12.35 -11.22 18.22
C ASN A 410 -11.90 -11.93 19.50
N SER A 411 -12.62 -13.01 19.88
CA SER A 411 -12.27 -13.84 21.06
C SER A 411 -12.10 -13.02 22.35
N GLY A 412 -12.88 -11.95 22.52
CA GLY A 412 -12.81 -11.05 23.67
C GLY A 412 -11.78 -9.92 23.56
N THR A 413 -10.97 -9.86 22.50
CA THR A 413 -10.03 -8.76 22.24
C THR A 413 -10.62 -7.79 21.21
N ALA A 414 -10.79 -6.52 21.60
CA ALA A 414 -11.17 -5.46 20.67
C ALA A 414 -9.97 -4.96 19.87
N GLY A 415 -10.22 -4.48 18.65
CA GLY A 415 -9.22 -3.83 17.82
C GLY A 415 -8.75 -2.55 18.47
N TYR A 416 -7.43 -2.34 18.45
CA TYR A 416 -6.82 -1.12 18.98
C TYR A 416 -6.49 -0.16 17.85
N VAL A 417 -5.82 -0.65 16.80
CA VAL A 417 -5.52 0.12 15.59
C VAL A 417 -5.70 -0.75 14.34
N LEU A 418 -5.93 -0.09 13.21
CA LEU A 418 -5.86 -0.69 11.88
C LEU A 418 -4.38 -0.78 11.48
N ASN A 419 -3.93 -1.96 11.06
CA ASN A 419 -2.56 -2.18 10.59
C ASN A 419 -2.47 -2.12 9.08
N THR A 420 -3.49 -2.64 8.39
CA THR A 420 -3.65 -2.52 6.94
C THR A 420 -5.10 -2.27 6.58
N ALA A 421 -5.31 -1.61 5.46
CA ALA A 421 -6.61 -1.50 4.82
C ALA A 421 -6.41 -1.57 3.31
N GLY A 422 -7.43 -2.03 2.59
CA GLY A 422 -7.36 -2.04 1.14
C GLY A 422 -8.71 -2.15 0.46
N ILE A 423 -8.74 -1.73 -0.81
CA ILE A 423 -9.89 -1.84 -1.70
C ILE A 423 -9.46 -2.30 -3.08
N VAL A 424 -10.37 -2.97 -3.78
CA VAL A 424 -10.23 -3.26 -5.21
C VAL A 424 -10.72 -2.06 -6.01
N ILE A 425 -9.86 -1.53 -6.87
CA ILE A 425 -10.24 -0.52 -7.86
C ILE A 425 -10.31 -1.20 -9.23
N GLU A 426 -11.47 -1.12 -9.88
CA GLU A 426 -11.62 -1.60 -11.25
C GLU A 426 -11.05 -0.56 -12.23
N LYS A 427 -10.02 -0.93 -12.99
CA LYS A 427 -9.41 -0.08 -14.03
C LYS A 427 -10.07 -0.26 -15.40
N THR A 428 -10.97 -1.24 -15.53
CA THR A 428 -11.77 -1.45 -16.73
C THR A 428 -13.10 -0.70 -16.63
N ALA A 429 -13.15 0.55 -17.07
CA ALA A 429 -14.42 1.28 -17.18
C ALA A 429 -15.39 0.58 -18.16
N LEU A 430 -16.70 0.74 -17.87
CA LEU A 430 -17.95 0.16 -18.39
C LEU A 430 -18.14 -0.09 -19.92
N VAL A 431 -17.16 0.17 -20.78
CA VAL A 431 -17.30 0.13 -22.26
C VAL A 431 -16.52 -1.02 -22.92
N ARG A 432 -15.87 -1.90 -22.15
CA ARG A 432 -15.18 -3.06 -22.74
C ARG A 432 -16.19 -4.15 -23.13
N PRO A 433 -16.16 -4.66 -24.38
CA PRO A 433 -17.00 -5.79 -24.78
C PRO A 433 -16.82 -6.96 -23.81
N ARG A 434 -17.93 -7.61 -23.42
CA ARG A 434 -17.91 -8.88 -22.67
C ARG A 434 -17.02 -9.88 -23.42
N GLY A 435 -15.79 -10.09 -22.96
CA GLY A 435 -14.78 -10.91 -23.63
C GLY A 435 -13.34 -10.41 -23.50
N VAL A 436 -13.10 -9.18 -23.02
CA VAL A 436 -11.74 -8.64 -22.74
C VAL A 436 -11.37 -8.83 -21.27
N ALA A 437 -10.11 -9.18 -21.00
CA ALA A 437 -9.53 -9.36 -19.66
C ALA A 437 -9.94 -8.24 -18.66
N ARG A 438 -10.51 -8.64 -17.51
CA ARG A 438 -10.80 -7.72 -16.40
C ARG A 438 -9.49 -7.23 -15.80
N ALA A 439 -9.43 -5.96 -15.42
CA ALA A 439 -8.25 -5.39 -14.79
C ALA A 439 -8.62 -4.66 -13.50
N THR A 440 -8.02 -5.09 -12.40
CA THR A 440 -8.24 -4.49 -11.09
C THR A 440 -6.92 -4.27 -10.38
N VAL A 441 -6.81 -3.19 -9.63
CA VAL A 441 -5.66 -2.91 -8.78
C VAL A 441 -6.10 -2.91 -7.34
N THR A 442 -5.23 -3.38 -6.45
CA THR A 442 -5.47 -3.29 -5.02
C THR A 442 -4.76 -2.07 -4.50
N LYS A 443 -5.53 -1.09 -4.03
CA LYS A 443 -4.96 0.02 -3.29
C LYS A 443 -4.86 -0.37 -1.83
N LEU A 444 -3.64 -0.35 -1.29
CA LEU A 444 -3.33 -0.68 0.09
C LEU A 444 -2.94 0.58 0.86
N ALA A 445 -3.38 0.64 2.11
CA ALA A 445 -2.95 1.66 3.06
C ALA A 445 -1.44 1.63 3.25
N LYS A 446 -0.87 2.82 3.41
CA LYS A 446 0.55 2.98 3.64
C LYS A 446 0.80 2.79 5.12
N ARG A 447 1.72 1.88 5.44
CA ARG A 447 2.18 1.67 6.80
C ARG A 447 3.39 2.58 7.04
N LEU A 448 3.17 3.63 7.81
CA LEU A 448 4.21 4.47 8.37
C LEU A 448 4.95 3.69 9.50
N ALA A 449 6.17 4.08 9.86
CA ALA A 449 6.94 3.48 10.94
C ALA A 449 6.20 3.67 12.28
N ARG A 450 6.24 2.68 13.17
CA ARG A 450 5.58 2.71 14.48
C ARG A 450 6.39 3.51 15.51
N PRO A 451 5.77 4.07 16.56
CA PRO A 451 6.51 4.74 17.63
C PRO A 451 7.57 3.83 18.26
N GLU A 452 7.27 2.56 18.50
CA GLU A 452 8.22 1.60 19.10
C GLU A 452 9.38 1.26 18.15
N GLU A 453 9.18 1.36 16.83
CA GLU A 453 10.24 1.22 15.82
C GLU A 453 11.14 2.45 15.75
N LEU A 454 10.63 3.61 16.18
CA LEU A 454 11.34 4.88 16.24
C LEU A 454 12.03 5.07 17.60
N GLU A 455 11.45 4.58 18.68
CA GLU A 455 12.04 4.60 20.03
C GLU A 455 13.24 3.68 20.17
N LYS A 456 13.25 2.52 19.48
CA LYS A 456 14.45 1.66 19.38
C LYS A 456 15.62 2.32 18.64
N ARG A 457 15.41 3.50 18.03
CA ARG A 457 16.43 4.30 17.34
C ARG A 457 17.01 5.42 18.22
N LYS A 458 16.46 5.65 19.42
CA LYS A 458 17.06 6.50 20.46
C LYS A 458 18.08 5.71 21.25
#